data_AF-A0A6A0A199-F1
#
_entry.id   AF-A0A6A0A199-F1
#
_cell.length_a   1.000
_cell.length_b   1.000
_cell.length_c   1.000
_cell.angle_alpha   90.00
_cell.angle_beta   90.00
_cell.angle_gamma   90.00
#
_symmetry.space_group_name_H-M   'P 1'
#
loop_
_entity.id
_entity.type
_entity.pdbx_description
1 polymer ?
#
loop_
_entity_poly.entity_id
_entity_poly.type
_entity_poly.pdbx_seq_one_letter_code
_entity_poly.pdbx_strand_id
1 'polypeptide(L)'
;FQDGDQVPADLRVVAAYNLQVDNSALTGESEAQERGVELEASGLATESVAPATPSNRGAGEPAGDAVAIAIKTAPSGPRTPAIEASNLLFFSTIVVSGHGRGVVVGTGDNTVMGQIAGLTSDAGASRDATPPLIREIGLFIRYVSIVAILLGLAFLGLGIGLGVQKPVQSIVFCIS
;
A
#
# COMPACT_ATOMS: atom_id res chain seq x y z
N PHE A 1 23.39 5.10 8.38
CA PHE A 1 23.21 3.64 8.21
C PHE A 1 24.48 3.11 7.58
N GLN A 2 24.87 1.91 8.00
CA GLN A 2 26.08 1.20 7.58
C GLN A 2 25.67 -0.14 6.94
N ASP A 3 26.64 -0.82 6.33
CA ASP A 3 26.50 -2.14 5.73
C ASP A 3 25.82 -3.11 6.69
N GLY A 4 24.74 -3.76 6.24
CA GLY A 4 23.92 -4.69 7.02
C GLY A 4 22.83 -4.04 7.88
N ASP A 5 22.79 -2.70 8.00
CA ASP A 5 21.71 -2.03 8.72
C ASP A 5 20.41 -2.06 7.90
N GLN A 6 19.29 -2.28 8.59
CA GLN A 6 17.97 -2.06 8.03
C GLN A 6 17.62 -0.57 8.05
N VAL A 7 17.03 -0.07 6.96
CA VAL A 7 16.61 1.32 6.82
C VAL A 7 15.34 1.56 7.67
N PRO A 8 15.39 2.47 8.67
CA PRO A 8 14.32 2.61 9.67
C PRO A 8 13.12 3.47 9.23
N ALA A 9 13.24 4.21 8.13
CA ALA A 9 12.22 5.13 7.62
C ALA A 9 12.50 5.47 6.15
N ASP A 10 11.58 6.12 5.45
CA ASP A 10 11.86 6.62 4.10
C ASP A 10 12.81 7.82 4.21
N LEU A 11 13.97 7.73 3.55
CA LEU A 11 15.08 8.68 3.69
C LEU A 11 15.51 9.18 2.30
N ARG A 12 15.77 10.47 2.18
CA ARG A 12 16.46 11.05 1.04
C ARG A 12 17.95 11.10 1.32
N VAL A 13 18.75 10.52 0.44
CA VAL A 13 20.21 10.45 0.58
C VAL A 13 20.80 11.86 0.49
N VAL A 14 21.63 12.22 1.47
CA VAL A 14 22.39 13.48 1.50
C VAL A 14 23.89 13.22 1.37
N ALA A 15 24.35 12.05 1.81
CA ALA A 15 25.71 11.56 1.60
C ALA A 15 25.66 10.03 1.45
N ALA A 16 26.38 9.50 0.48
CA ALA A 16 26.51 8.06 0.23
C ALA A 16 27.93 7.75 -0.25
N TYR A 17 28.47 6.61 0.19
CA TYR A 17 29.75 6.09 -0.25
C TYR A 17 29.57 4.61 -0.58
N ASN A 18 29.62 4.27 -1.88
CA ASN A 18 29.34 2.93 -2.42
C ASN A 18 28.05 2.31 -1.84
N LEU A 19 27.03 3.13 -1.62
CA LEU A 19 25.81 2.71 -0.94
C LEU A 19 24.95 1.88 -1.87
N GLN A 20 24.75 0.61 -1.51
CA GLN A 20 23.90 -0.33 -2.23
C GLN A 20 22.81 -0.85 -1.31
N VAL A 21 21.58 -0.93 -1.83
CA VAL A 21 20.41 -1.31 -1.05
C VAL A 21 19.60 -2.36 -1.78
N ASP A 22 19.13 -3.34 -1.01
CA ASP A 22 18.23 -4.39 -1.48
C ASP A 22 16.78 -3.93 -1.34
N ASN A 23 16.10 -3.82 -2.49
CA ASN A 23 14.68 -3.45 -2.57
C ASN A 23 13.76 -4.66 -2.76
N SER A 24 14.24 -5.89 -2.57
CA SER A 24 13.44 -7.13 -2.73
C SER A 24 12.12 -7.06 -1.97
N ALA A 25 12.11 -6.40 -0.81
CA ALA A 25 10.91 -6.22 0.01
C ALA A 25 9.81 -5.36 -0.66
N LEU A 26 10.18 -4.48 -1.59
CA LEU A 26 9.26 -3.52 -2.23
C LEU A 26 8.98 -3.83 -3.70
N THR A 27 9.99 -4.25 -4.46
CA THR A 27 9.88 -4.54 -5.90
C THR A 27 9.84 -6.03 -6.22
N GLY A 28 10.33 -6.89 -5.31
CA GLY A 28 10.56 -8.31 -5.58
C GLY A 28 11.82 -8.60 -6.41
N GLU A 29 12.57 -7.56 -6.79
CA GLU A 29 13.84 -7.68 -7.52
C GLU A 29 15.00 -7.86 -6.54
N SER A 30 15.83 -8.87 -6.74
CA SER A 30 16.95 -9.21 -5.84
C SER A 30 18.29 -8.56 -6.20
N GLU A 31 18.31 -7.72 -7.24
CA GLU A 31 19.52 -6.98 -7.60
C GLU A 31 19.71 -5.77 -6.68
N ALA A 32 20.90 -5.67 -6.09
CA ALA A 32 21.27 -4.54 -5.25
C ALA A 32 21.36 -3.27 -6.10
N GLN A 33 20.64 -2.22 -5.70
CA GLN A 33 20.62 -0.96 -6.43
C GLN A 33 21.54 0.07 -5.77
N GLU A 34 22.38 0.72 -6.57
CA GLU A 34 23.22 1.82 -6.11
C GLU A 34 22.40 3.08 -5.81
N ARG A 35 22.73 3.73 -4.69
CA ARG A 35 22.05 4.93 -4.20
C ARG A 35 23.04 6.07 -4.03
N GLY A 36 22.64 7.25 -4.50
CA GLY A 36 23.50 8.44 -4.60
C GLY A 36 22.81 9.73 -4.16
N VAL A 37 23.56 10.83 -4.12
CA VAL A 37 23.03 12.17 -3.77
C VAL A 37 22.42 12.86 -5.00
N GLU A 38 22.90 12.52 -6.20
CA GLU A 38 22.47 13.09 -7.46
C GLU A 38 21.18 12.44 -7.96
N LEU A 39 20.31 13.26 -8.57
CA LEU A 39 19.13 12.79 -9.28
C LEU A 39 19.60 12.23 -10.62
N GLU A 40 19.73 10.90 -10.73
CA GLU A 40 19.94 10.25 -12.03
C GLU A 40 18.64 10.39 -12.83
N ALA A 41 18.58 11.40 -13.69
CA ALA A 41 17.56 11.50 -14.71
C ALA A 41 17.87 10.47 -15.79
N SER A 42 17.33 9.26 -15.65
CA SER A 42 17.54 8.19 -16.62
C SER A 42 16.87 8.53 -17.97
N GLY A 43 17.64 9.17 -18.84
CA GLY A 43 17.69 8.95 -20.28
C GLY A 43 16.47 9.33 -21.14
N LEU A 44 16.42 10.59 -21.62
CA LEU A 44 16.10 10.83 -23.03
C LEU A 44 16.91 12.02 -23.57
N ALA A 45 17.80 11.70 -24.52
CA ALA A 45 18.45 12.54 -25.54
C ALA A 45 18.91 13.96 -25.18
N THR A 46 20.23 14.16 -25.34
CA THR A 46 20.80 15.40 -25.88
C THR A 46 19.94 16.00 -26.99
N GLU A 47 19.21 17.08 -26.71
CA GLU A 47 18.99 18.13 -27.71
C GLU A 47 19.87 19.32 -27.35
N SER A 48 20.87 19.52 -28.21
CA SER A 48 21.56 20.78 -28.44
C SER A 48 20.56 21.94 -28.48
N VAL A 49 20.55 22.77 -27.45
CA VAL A 49 20.16 24.18 -27.56
C VAL A 49 21.37 25.00 -27.13
N ALA A 50 21.97 25.65 -28.13
CA ALA A 50 23.08 26.59 -28.00
C ALA A 50 22.82 27.64 -26.88
N PRO A 51 23.87 28.24 -26.28
CA PRO A 51 23.69 29.28 -25.28
C PRO A 51 22.95 30.46 -25.91
N ALA A 52 21.67 30.64 -25.55
CA ALA A 52 20.96 31.85 -25.86
C ALA A 52 21.67 33.01 -25.14
N THR A 53 22.39 33.79 -25.95
CA THR A 53 22.99 35.09 -25.60
C THR A 53 22.11 35.87 -24.63
N PRO A 54 22.62 36.39 -23.49
CA PRO A 54 21.85 37.26 -22.63
C PRO A 54 21.70 38.62 -23.31
N SER A 55 20.56 38.84 -23.95
CA SER A 55 20.17 40.17 -24.45
C SER A 55 19.73 41.03 -23.26
N ASN A 56 20.72 41.70 -22.67
CA ASN A 56 20.55 42.82 -21.76
C ASN A 56 19.67 43.90 -22.42
N ARG A 57 18.53 44.20 -21.79
CA ARG A 57 17.94 45.52 -21.89
C ARG A 57 17.59 46.00 -20.47
N GLY A 58 18.55 46.68 -19.86
CA GLY A 58 18.44 47.20 -18.51
C GLY A 58 17.44 48.34 -18.35
N ALA A 59 16.97 48.50 -17.10
CA ALA A 59 16.89 49.77 -16.39
C ALA A 59 16.32 49.53 -14.98
N GLY A 60 17.10 49.86 -13.94
CA GLY A 60 16.60 50.15 -12.60
C GLY A 60 16.95 49.14 -11.50
N GLU A 61 18.16 49.26 -10.94
CA GLU A 61 18.36 49.02 -9.50
C GLU A 61 18.05 50.34 -8.76
N PRO A 62 17.51 50.30 -7.53
CA PRO A 62 18.42 50.19 -6.39
C PRO A 62 17.93 49.32 -5.22
N ALA A 63 18.90 48.58 -4.66
CA ALA A 63 19.14 48.35 -3.23
C ALA A 63 17.94 47.98 -2.33
N GLY A 64 17.85 46.69 -2.01
CA GLY A 64 17.14 46.16 -0.85
C GLY A 64 17.59 44.73 -0.58
N ASP A 65 18.07 44.46 0.64
CA ASP A 65 18.63 43.20 1.12
C ASP A 65 17.71 41.99 0.91
N ALA A 66 17.82 41.34 -0.24
CA ALA A 66 17.38 39.98 -0.44
C ALA A 66 18.55 39.17 -0.97
N VAL A 67 19.27 38.52 -0.06
CA VAL A 67 20.10 37.37 -0.41
C VAL A 67 19.17 36.36 -1.06
N ALA A 68 19.11 36.37 -2.38
CA ALA A 68 18.44 35.36 -3.16
C ALA A 68 19.17 34.05 -2.88
N ILE A 69 18.66 33.28 -1.92
CA ILE A 69 18.98 31.88 -1.78
C ILE A 69 18.48 31.27 -3.08
N ALA A 70 19.39 31.13 -4.04
CA ALA A 70 19.16 30.38 -5.25
C ALA A 70 18.96 28.92 -4.82
N ILE A 71 17.75 28.60 -4.37
CA ILE A 71 17.27 27.22 -4.32
C ILE A 71 17.27 26.83 -5.79
N LYS A 72 18.36 26.18 -6.23
CA LYS A 72 18.48 25.57 -7.53
C LYS A 72 17.34 24.56 -7.62
N THR A 73 16.20 25.05 -8.08
CA THR A 73 15.00 24.26 -8.26
C THR A 73 15.33 23.43 -9.48
N ALA A 74 15.68 22.17 -9.25
CA ALA A 74 16.02 21.24 -10.32
C ALA A 74 14.91 21.28 -11.37
N PRO A 75 15.26 21.28 -12.67
CA PRO A 75 14.31 21.50 -13.74
C PRO A 75 13.19 20.47 -13.66
N SER A 76 11.97 20.91 -13.98
CA SER A 76 10.76 20.10 -14.09
C SER A 76 10.84 19.12 -15.28
N GLY A 77 11.80 18.20 -15.23
CA GLY A 77 11.90 17.07 -16.13
C GLY A 77 10.83 16.01 -15.84
N PRO A 78 10.72 14.97 -16.69
CA PRO A 78 9.88 13.82 -16.40
C PRO A 78 10.24 13.25 -15.03
N ARG A 79 9.24 13.11 -14.16
CA ARG A 79 9.45 12.61 -12.80
C ARG A 79 9.73 11.12 -12.89
N THR A 80 10.97 10.72 -12.66
CA THR A 80 11.31 9.32 -12.41
C THR A 80 10.46 8.83 -11.24
N PRO A 81 9.77 7.67 -11.36
CA PRO A 81 8.98 7.13 -10.27
C PRO A 81 9.86 6.98 -9.02
N ALA A 82 9.32 7.31 -7.85
CA ALA A 82 10.09 7.40 -6.61
C ALA A 82 10.88 6.10 -6.32
N ILE A 83 10.29 4.95 -6.65
CA ILE A 83 10.90 3.63 -6.45
C ILE A 83 12.20 3.40 -7.24
N GLU A 84 12.34 4.07 -8.39
CA GLU A 84 13.52 4.01 -9.26
C GLU A 84 14.53 5.14 -8.94
N ALA A 85 14.12 6.16 -8.17
CA ALA A 85 14.99 7.29 -7.86
C ALA A 85 16.24 6.86 -7.07
N SER A 86 17.43 7.12 -7.61
CA SER A 86 18.72 6.78 -6.98
C SER A 86 18.97 7.46 -5.63
N ASN A 87 18.24 8.52 -5.30
CA ASN A 87 18.44 9.32 -4.09
C ASN A 87 17.41 9.10 -2.98
N LEU A 88 16.60 8.04 -3.09
CA LEU A 88 15.64 7.63 -2.07
C LEU A 88 15.98 6.24 -1.52
N LEU A 89 15.75 6.10 -0.22
CA LEU A 89 15.87 4.88 0.55
C LEU A 89 14.51 4.62 1.19
N PHE A 90 14.05 3.38 1.13
CA PHE A 90 12.71 3.01 1.60
C PHE A 90 12.77 2.26 2.91
N PHE A 91 11.77 2.45 3.75
CA PHE A 91 11.55 1.66 4.95
C PHE A 91 11.50 0.16 4.61
N SER A 92 12.10 -0.66 5.47
CA SER A 92 12.21 -2.12 5.32
C SER A 92 13.18 -2.61 4.24
N THR A 93 13.97 -1.72 3.63
CA THR A 93 15.12 -2.12 2.78
C THR A 93 16.38 -2.36 3.61
N ILE A 94 17.30 -3.17 3.10
CA ILE A 94 18.55 -3.51 3.79
C ILE A 94 19.72 -2.92 3.02
N VAL A 95 20.65 -2.29 3.74
CA VAL A 95 21.91 -1.82 3.16
C VAL A 95 22.82 -3.02 2.92
N VAL A 96 23.11 -3.32 1.66
CA VAL A 96 23.95 -4.46 1.26
C VAL A 96 25.43 -4.12 1.45
N SER A 97 25.83 -2.93 1.00
CA SER A 97 27.19 -2.44 1.15
C SER A 97 27.23 -0.91 1.14
N GLY A 98 28.30 -0.36 1.72
CA GLY A 98 28.52 1.07 1.82
C GLY A 98 27.73 1.77 2.93
N HIS A 99 28.13 3.01 3.20
CA HIS A 99 27.55 3.79 4.29
C HIS A 99 27.05 5.14 3.80
N GLY A 100 25.99 5.62 4.45
CA GLY A 100 25.36 6.87 4.07
C GLY A 100 24.62 7.56 5.20
N ARG A 101 24.28 8.82 4.92
CA ARG A 101 23.40 9.67 5.71
C ARG A 101 22.30 10.20 4.82
N GLY A 102 21.11 10.25 5.37
CA GLY A 102 19.93 10.79 4.70
C GLY A 102 19.06 11.57 5.66
N VAL A 103 18.20 12.40 5.08
CA VAL A 103 17.16 13.14 5.80
C VAL A 103 15.86 12.35 5.69
N VAL A 104 15.17 12.18 6.81
CA VAL A 104 13.90 11.45 6.84
C VAL A 104 12.85 12.24 6.07
N VAL A 105 12.19 11.59 5.12
CA VAL A 105 11.11 12.16 4.30
C VAL A 105 9.75 11.65 4.76
N GLY A 106 9.68 10.42 5.29
CA GLY A 106 8.44 9.83 5.80
C GLY A 106 8.68 8.74 6.84
N THR A 107 7.77 8.61 7.80
CA THR A 107 7.84 7.63 8.90
C THR A 107 6.49 6.95 9.11
N GLY A 108 6.49 5.69 9.57
CA GLY A 108 5.26 4.93 9.86
C GLY A 108 4.38 4.80 8.63
N ASP A 109 3.10 5.14 8.76
CA ASP A 109 2.10 5.05 7.68
C ASP A 109 2.36 6.02 6.52
N ASN A 110 3.16 7.06 6.73
CA ASN A 110 3.56 7.98 5.65
C ASN A 110 4.67 7.39 4.75
N THR A 111 5.28 6.27 5.14
CA THR A 111 6.24 5.57 4.26
C THR A 111 5.53 4.87 3.12
N VAL A 112 6.23 4.60 2.01
CA VAL A 112 5.67 3.83 0.89
C VAL A 112 5.15 2.47 1.37
N MET A 113 5.91 1.78 2.21
CA MET A 113 5.51 0.48 2.76
C MET A 113 4.37 0.61 3.78
N GLY A 114 4.34 1.70 4.56
CA GLY A 114 3.24 2.01 5.48
C GLY A 114 1.91 2.23 4.74
N GLN A 115 1.93 2.91 3.59
CA GLN A 115 0.75 3.08 2.75
C GLN A 115 0.29 1.76 2.13
N ILE A 116 1.22 0.90 1.69
CA ILE A 116 0.90 -0.45 1.19
C ILE A 116 0.29 -1.32 2.31
N ALA A 117 0.86 -1.26 3.51
CA ALA A 117 0.36 -1.97 4.69
C ALA A 117 -1.02 -1.45 5.11
N GLY A 118 -1.26 -0.14 5.03
CA GLY A 118 -2.56 0.48 5.28
C GLY A 118 -3.62 0.00 4.29
N LEU A 119 -3.33 0.04 2.98
CA LEU A 119 -4.25 -0.45 1.95
C LEU A 119 -4.54 -1.95 2.08
N THR A 120 -3.53 -2.74 2.45
CA THR A 120 -3.69 -4.19 2.70
C THR A 120 -4.47 -4.45 3.98
N SER A 121 -4.25 -3.64 5.03
CA SER A 121 -4.97 -3.71 6.29
C SER A 121 -6.43 -3.31 6.11
N ASP A 122 -6.76 -2.30 5.31
CA ASP A 122 -8.15 -1.96 4.99
C ASP A 122 -8.81 -3.02 4.11
N ALA A 123 -8.08 -3.59 3.15
CA ALA A 123 -8.53 -4.75 2.38
C ALA A 123 -8.70 -6.01 3.27
N GLY A 124 -7.98 -6.10 4.39
CA GLY A 124 -8.05 -7.17 5.38
C GLY A 124 -9.08 -6.94 6.48
N ALA A 125 -9.31 -5.71 6.92
CA ALA A 125 -10.33 -5.30 7.90
C ALA A 125 -11.73 -5.31 7.27
N SER A 126 -11.80 -5.21 5.94
CA SER A 126 -13.00 -5.56 5.17
C SER A 126 -13.35 -7.06 5.21
N ARG A 127 -12.54 -7.93 5.86
CA ARG A 127 -12.90 -9.33 6.18
C ARG A 127 -13.65 -9.50 7.50
N ASP A 128 -14.15 -8.42 8.10
CA ASP A 128 -15.35 -8.50 8.95
C ASP A 128 -16.61 -8.88 8.14
N ALA A 129 -16.50 -8.92 6.81
CA ALA A 129 -17.37 -9.73 5.98
C ALA A 129 -16.98 -11.21 6.17
N THR A 130 -17.87 -11.96 6.82
CA THR A 130 -17.88 -13.43 6.73
C THR A 130 -17.49 -13.85 5.31
N PRO A 131 -16.49 -14.75 5.15
CA PRO A 131 -16.01 -15.19 3.84
C PRO A 131 -17.17 -15.40 2.87
N PRO A 132 -17.06 -14.99 1.58
CA PRO A 132 -18.19 -15.05 0.64
C PRO A 132 -18.84 -16.44 0.58
N LEU A 133 -18.04 -17.49 0.81
CA LEU A 133 -18.50 -18.88 0.96
C LEU A 133 -19.38 -19.12 2.21
N ILE A 134 -19.02 -18.53 3.35
CA ILE A 134 -19.75 -18.66 4.63
C ILE A 134 -21.10 -17.91 4.57
N ARG A 135 -21.19 -16.80 3.82
CA ARG A 135 -22.44 -16.07 3.62
C ARG A 135 -23.47 -16.88 2.81
N GLU A 136 -23.01 -17.60 1.79
CA GLU A 136 -23.88 -18.47 0.97
C GLU A 136 -24.36 -19.69 1.78
N ILE A 137 -23.48 -20.28 2.59
CA ILE A 137 -23.84 -21.38 3.50
C ILE A 137 -24.87 -20.93 4.55
N GLY A 138 -24.73 -19.73 5.10
CA GLY A 138 -25.68 -19.20 6.10
C GLY A 138 -27.10 -19.07 5.55
N LEU A 139 -27.25 -18.72 4.26
CA LEU A 139 -28.55 -18.61 3.61
C LEU A 139 -29.17 -20.00 3.39
N PHE A 140 -28.36 -20.99 2.99
CA PHE A 140 -28.79 -22.38 2.87
C PHE A 140 -29.29 -22.95 4.20
N ILE A 141 -28.52 -22.77 5.29
CA ILE A 141 -28.92 -23.26 6.62
C ILE A 141 -30.23 -22.61 7.07
N ARG A 142 -30.38 -21.31 6.89
CA ARG A 142 -31.62 -20.60 7.27
C ARG A 142 -32.83 -21.10 6.49
N TYR A 143 -32.68 -21.40 5.20
CA TYR A 143 -33.76 -21.97 4.40
C TYR A 143 -34.17 -23.36 4.90
N VAL A 144 -33.22 -24.26 5.15
CA VAL A 144 -33.48 -25.61 5.67
C VAL A 144 -34.15 -25.55 7.04
N SER A 145 -33.72 -24.66 7.94
CA SER A 145 -34.35 -24.48 9.25
C SER A 145 -35.81 -24.00 9.15
N ILE A 146 -36.12 -23.06 8.26
CA ILE A 146 -37.50 -22.57 8.07
C ILE A 146 -38.39 -23.69 7.51
N VAL A 147 -37.93 -24.43 6.51
CA VAL A 147 -38.69 -25.55 5.91
C VAL A 147 -38.96 -26.64 6.95
N ALA A 148 -37.97 -27.02 7.76
CA ALA A 148 -38.14 -28.03 8.81
C ALA A 148 -39.20 -27.63 9.84
N ILE A 149 -39.18 -26.37 10.31
CA ILE A 149 -40.16 -25.86 11.28
C ILE A 149 -41.57 -25.81 10.69
N LEU A 150 -41.71 -25.33 9.44
CA LEU A 150 -43.02 -25.29 8.77
C LEU A 150 -43.61 -26.69 8.58
N LEU A 151 -42.79 -27.65 8.16
CA LEU A 151 -43.22 -29.03 8.00
C LEU A 151 -43.65 -29.62 9.35
N GLY A 152 -42.84 -29.43 10.41
CA GLY A 152 -43.17 -29.91 11.76
C GLY A 152 -44.50 -29.34 12.28
N LEU A 153 -44.73 -28.03 12.13
CA LEU A 153 -45.99 -27.39 12.54
C LEU A 153 -47.18 -27.85 11.70
N ALA A 154 -47.01 -28.03 10.38
CA ALA A 154 -48.06 -28.52 9.50
C ALA A 154 -48.48 -29.95 9.87
N PHE A 155 -47.52 -30.85 10.11
CA PHE A 155 -47.79 -32.22 10.54
C PHE A 155 -48.37 -32.29 11.94
N LEU A 156 -47.94 -31.42 12.87
CA LEU A 156 -48.53 -31.30 14.19
C LEU A 156 -50.00 -30.86 14.11
N GLY A 157 -50.30 -29.83 13.30
CA GLY A 157 -51.65 -29.33 13.09
C GLY A 157 -52.58 -30.35 12.44
N LEU A 158 -52.12 -31.03 11.39
CA LEU A 158 -52.85 -32.12 10.73
C LEU A 158 -53.07 -33.32 11.66
N GLY A 159 -52.08 -33.67 12.48
CA GLY A 159 -52.17 -34.77 13.44
C GLY A 159 -53.25 -34.53 14.49
N ILE A 160 -53.36 -33.31 15.00
CA ILE A 160 -54.42 -32.92 15.94
C ILE A 160 -55.78 -32.83 15.21
N GLY A 161 -55.81 -32.23 14.02
CA GLY A 161 -57.05 -31.93 13.28
C GLY A 161 -57.76 -33.14 12.67
N LEU A 162 -57.03 -34.18 12.25
CA LEU A 162 -57.62 -35.40 11.68
C LEU A 162 -58.09 -36.41 12.74
N GLY A 163 -57.66 -36.29 14.00
CA GLY A 163 -58.16 -37.12 15.11
C GLY A 163 -57.88 -38.63 15.00
N VAL A 164 -57.01 -39.06 14.08
CA VAL A 164 -56.79 -40.49 13.74
C VAL A 164 -55.74 -41.18 14.63
N GLN A 165 -54.95 -40.46 15.43
CA GLN A 165 -53.90 -41.06 16.27
C GLN A 165 -53.81 -40.44 17.67
N LYS A 166 -53.42 -41.25 18.67
CA LYS A 166 -53.08 -40.75 20.02
C LYS A 166 -52.00 -39.65 19.87
N PRO A 167 -52.06 -38.54 20.63
CA PRO A 167 -51.15 -37.40 20.47
C PRO A 167 -49.67 -37.79 20.56
N VAL A 168 -49.36 -38.88 21.26
CA VAL A 168 -48.01 -39.46 21.41
C VAL A 168 -47.41 -39.88 20.07
N GLN A 169 -48.20 -40.41 19.13
CA GLN A 169 -47.69 -40.92 17.86
C GLN A 169 -47.38 -39.80 16.85
N SER A 170 -48.12 -38.69 16.91
CA SER A 170 -47.83 -37.47 16.15
C SER A 170 -46.55 -36.77 16.61
N ILE A 171 -46.22 -36.85 17.91
CA ILE A 171 -44.97 -36.29 18.46
C ILE A 171 -43.75 -37.09 17.97
N VAL A 172 -43.83 -38.42 17.94
CA VAL A 172 -42.73 -39.29 17.45
C VAL A 172 -42.46 -39.05 15.96
N PHE A 173 -43.50 -38.86 15.15
CA PHE A 173 -43.35 -38.51 13.73
C PHE A 173 -42.79 -37.10 13.48
N CYS A 174 -42.93 -36.17 14.44
CA CYS A 174 -42.37 -34.83 14.31
C CYS A 174 -40.86 -34.75 14.66
N ILE A 175 -40.35 -35.75 15.39
CA ILE A 175 -38.95 -35.80 15.87
C ILE A 175 -38.06 -36.68 14.98
N SER A 176 -38.64 -37.70 14.32
CA SER A 176 -37.95 -38.61 13.39
C SER A 176 -37.94 -38.08 11.95
#